data_AF-A0A672RAR2-F1
#
_entry.id   AF-A0A672RAR2-F1
#
_cell.length_a   1.000
_cell.length_b   1.000
_cell.length_c   1.000
_cell.angle_alpha   90.00
_cell.angle_beta   90.00
_cell.angle_gamma   90.00
#
_symmetry.space_group_name_H-M   'P 1'
#
loop_
_entity.id
_entity.type
_entity.pdbx_description
1 polymer ?
#
loop_
_entity_poly.entity_id
_entity_poly.type
_entity_poly.pdbx_seq_one_letter_code
_entity_poly.pdbx_strand_id
1 'polypeptide(L)'
;MMTFDSEVELMKVARCHDNAKLVLRIATDDSKAVCRLSVKFGATLKCSRLLLERAKELGLDVIGVSFHVGSGCTDPETYSQAISDARYVFDMGAELGYNMTLLDIGGGFPGSENTKLKFEEIAAVINPALDKYFPVDCGVRIIAEPGRYYIASAYTLAVSIIAKKVIMKEQSSSDEEDWANDRTLMYYVNDGVYGSFNCILYDHAHVLPTLHKKNLILLMLLKRAINVLTQKYIVHFIQI
;
A
#
# COMPACT_ATOMS: atom_id res chain seq x y z
N MET A 1 -16.72 5.92 16.36
CA MET A 1 -16.56 6.27 14.93
C MET A 1 -16.15 5.00 14.21
N MET A 2 -16.79 4.66 13.09
CA MET A 2 -16.49 3.43 12.36
C MET A 2 -16.81 3.57 10.87
N THR A 3 -16.12 2.80 10.03
CA THR A 3 -16.31 2.80 8.58
C THR A 3 -17.35 1.78 8.14
N PHE A 4 -18.03 2.03 7.02
CA PHE A 4 -18.89 1.04 6.35
C PHE A 4 -18.90 1.27 4.84
N ASP A 5 -19.26 0.25 4.06
CA ASP A 5 -19.38 0.31 2.60
C ASP A 5 -20.50 -0.59 2.05
N SER A 6 -21.34 -1.16 2.91
CA SER A 6 -22.42 -2.06 2.51
C SER A 6 -23.65 -1.93 3.40
N GLU A 7 -24.81 -2.33 2.86
CA GLU A 7 -26.08 -2.28 3.58
C GLU A 7 -26.11 -3.24 4.78
N VAL A 8 -25.48 -4.42 4.64
CA VAL A 8 -25.40 -5.40 5.74
C VAL A 8 -24.66 -4.82 6.95
N GLU A 9 -23.61 -4.02 6.71
CA GLU A 9 -22.92 -3.31 7.79
C GLU A 9 -23.82 -2.27 8.47
N LEU A 10 -24.62 -1.52 7.73
CA LEU A 10 -25.63 -0.61 8.32
C LEU A 10 -26.62 -1.36 9.21
N MET A 11 -27.12 -2.51 8.76
CA MET A 11 -28.04 -3.35 9.54
C MET A 11 -27.39 -3.86 10.84
N LYS A 12 -26.10 -4.22 10.80
CA LYS A 12 -25.34 -4.62 11.99
C LYS A 12 -25.16 -3.45 12.95
N VAL A 13 -24.82 -2.27 12.45
CA VAL A 13 -24.66 -1.06 13.27
C VAL A 13 -25.98 -0.67 13.92
N ALA A 14 -27.08 -0.61 13.15
CA ALA A 14 -28.40 -0.28 13.70
C ALA A 14 -28.81 -1.21 14.85
N ARG A 15 -28.44 -2.49 14.79
CA ARG A 15 -28.75 -3.45 15.85
C ARG A 15 -27.83 -3.37 17.06
N CYS A 16 -26.52 -3.12 16.85
CA CYS A 16 -25.50 -3.32 17.87
C CYS A 16 -24.87 -2.02 18.40
N HIS A 17 -24.95 -0.92 17.65
CA HIS A 17 -24.35 0.38 17.97
C HIS A 17 -25.05 1.52 17.20
N ASP A 18 -26.33 1.73 17.48
CA ASP A 18 -27.20 2.74 16.83
C ASP A 18 -26.69 4.19 16.91
N ASN A 19 -25.96 4.54 17.97
CA ASN A 19 -25.37 5.87 18.18
C ASN A 19 -23.97 6.05 17.54
N ALA A 20 -23.52 5.10 16.73
CA ALA A 20 -22.23 5.19 16.06
C ALA A 20 -22.18 6.38 15.09
N LYS A 21 -21.03 7.05 15.07
CA LYS A 21 -20.69 8.01 14.00
C LYS A 21 -20.05 7.26 12.83
N LEU A 22 -20.74 7.22 11.70
CA LEU A 22 -20.37 6.42 10.54
C LEU A 22 -19.60 7.21 9.50
N VAL A 23 -18.62 6.56 8.89
CA VAL A 23 -17.81 7.10 7.80
C VAL A 23 -17.98 6.18 6.59
N LEU A 24 -18.55 6.69 5.51
CA LEU A 24 -18.80 5.90 4.31
C LEU A 24 -17.49 5.73 3.53
N ARG A 25 -17.03 4.48 3.37
CA ARG A 25 -15.84 4.19 2.57
C ARG A 25 -16.21 4.06 1.10
N ILE A 26 -15.59 4.87 0.24
CA ILE A 26 -15.80 4.84 -1.22
C ILE A 26 -14.69 4.07 -1.93
N ALA A 27 -15.05 3.50 -3.08
CA ALA A 27 -14.09 2.84 -3.96
C ALA A 27 -13.19 3.87 -4.66
N THR A 28 -11.95 3.49 -4.93
CA THR A 28 -10.98 4.27 -5.72
C THR A 28 -10.49 3.45 -6.91
N ASP A 29 -9.98 4.10 -7.96
CA ASP A 29 -9.22 3.41 -9.00
C ASP A 29 -7.86 2.97 -8.46
N ASP A 30 -7.78 1.74 -7.99
CA ASP A 30 -6.54 1.13 -7.47
C ASP A 30 -5.81 0.30 -8.54
N SER A 31 -6.14 0.46 -9.82
CA SER A 31 -5.54 -0.32 -10.92
C SER A 31 -4.01 -0.22 -10.96
N LYS A 32 -3.46 0.90 -10.47
CA LYS A 32 -2.02 1.21 -10.40
C LYS A 32 -1.40 1.04 -9.00
N ALA A 33 -2.12 0.49 -8.03
CA ALA A 33 -1.57 0.17 -6.71
C ALA A 33 -0.91 -1.22 -6.72
N VAL A 34 0.15 -1.38 -5.91
CA VAL A 34 0.80 -2.68 -5.70
C VAL A 34 -0.15 -3.63 -4.97
N CYS A 35 -0.88 -3.13 -3.97
CA CYS A 35 -1.90 -3.88 -3.24
C CYS A 35 -3.29 -3.29 -3.53
N ARG A 36 -4.10 -4.00 -4.32
CA ARG A 36 -5.47 -3.63 -4.66
C ARG A 36 -6.44 -3.97 -3.53
N LEU A 37 -7.20 -2.97 -3.08
CA LEU A 37 -8.17 -3.09 -1.98
C LEU A 37 -9.61 -2.77 -2.44
N SER A 38 -9.79 -2.03 -3.53
CA SER A 38 -11.09 -1.56 -4.01
C SER A 38 -12.01 -2.68 -4.51
N VAL A 39 -11.44 -3.80 -4.95
CA VAL A 39 -12.24 -5.00 -5.32
C VAL A 39 -12.92 -5.62 -4.09
N LYS A 40 -12.31 -5.44 -2.91
CA LYS A 40 -12.80 -6.01 -1.64
C LYS A 40 -13.60 -5.02 -0.81
N PHE A 41 -13.28 -3.73 -0.91
CA PHE A 41 -13.82 -2.67 -0.05
C PHE A 41 -14.13 -1.40 -0.85
N GLY A 42 -15.13 -0.65 -0.41
CA GLY A 42 -15.49 0.66 -0.96
C GLY A 42 -16.75 0.61 -1.82
N ALA A 43 -17.66 1.54 -1.55
CA ALA A 43 -18.87 1.70 -2.32
C ALA A 43 -18.60 2.52 -3.60
N THR A 44 -19.20 2.12 -4.72
CA THR A 44 -19.27 2.99 -5.91
C THR A 44 -20.12 4.22 -5.61
N LEU A 45 -19.95 5.33 -6.34
CA LEU A 45 -20.77 6.54 -6.17
C LEU A 45 -22.28 6.25 -6.23
N LYS A 46 -22.71 5.35 -7.13
CA LYS A 46 -24.10 4.91 -7.22
C LYS A 46 -24.55 4.17 -5.95
N CYS A 47 -23.74 3.26 -5.44
CA CYS A 47 -24.04 2.56 -4.19
C CYS A 47 -24.01 3.50 -2.98
N SER A 48 -23.11 4.47 -2.95
CA SER A 48 -22.99 5.48 -1.88
C SER A 48 -24.30 6.22 -1.66
N ARG A 49 -24.98 6.63 -2.74
CA ARG A 49 -26.30 7.27 -2.65
C ARG A 49 -27.33 6.38 -1.93
N LEU A 50 -27.45 5.12 -2.37
CA LEU A 50 -28.38 4.15 -1.79
C LEU A 50 -28.07 3.87 -0.32
N LEU A 51 -26.77 3.80 0.02
CA LEU A 51 -26.32 3.60 1.40
C LEU A 51 -26.65 4.78 2.31
N LEU A 52 -26.51 6.01 1.81
CA LEU A 52 -26.87 7.21 2.58
C LEU A 52 -28.38 7.30 2.82
N GLU A 53 -29.19 6.96 1.81
CA GLU A 53 -30.65 6.84 1.94
C GLU A 53 -31.02 5.79 2.98
N ARG A 54 -30.42 4.60 2.88
CA ARG A 54 -30.66 3.50 3.81
C ARG A 54 -30.23 3.82 5.24
N ALA A 55 -29.09 4.48 5.42
CA ALA A 55 -28.65 4.94 6.73
C ALA A 55 -29.64 5.93 7.36
N LYS A 56 -30.30 6.76 6.52
CA LYS A 56 -31.28 7.76 6.99
C LYS A 56 -32.56 7.07 7.46
N GLU A 57 -33.03 6.08 6.72
CA GLU A 57 -34.18 5.24 7.10
C GLU A 57 -33.94 4.51 8.42
N LEU A 58 -32.70 4.10 8.68
CA LEU A 58 -32.29 3.43 9.91
C LEU A 58 -31.99 4.38 11.07
N GLY A 59 -32.06 5.71 10.86
CA GLY A 59 -31.75 6.71 11.87
C GLY A 59 -30.26 6.79 12.26
N LEU A 60 -29.37 6.30 11.40
CA LEU A 60 -27.93 6.29 11.64
C LEU A 60 -27.26 7.60 11.23
N ASP A 61 -26.23 8.00 11.97
CA ASP A 61 -25.52 9.27 11.73
C ASP A 61 -24.25 9.06 10.90
N VAL A 62 -24.31 9.45 9.61
CA VAL A 62 -23.16 9.45 8.72
C VAL A 62 -22.49 10.82 8.75
N ILE A 63 -21.26 10.85 9.25
CA ILE A 63 -20.51 12.08 9.53
C ILE A 63 -19.42 12.39 8.50
N GLY A 64 -19.18 11.51 7.53
CA GLY A 64 -18.04 11.67 6.65
C GLY A 64 -17.83 10.58 5.62
N VAL A 65 -16.76 10.74 4.85
CA VAL A 65 -16.34 9.84 3.78
C VAL A 65 -14.89 9.43 4.01
N SER A 66 -14.56 8.17 3.74
CA SER A 66 -13.20 7.68 3.69
C SER A 66 -12.88 7.03 2.35
N PHE A 67 -11.61 6.99 1.98
CA PHE A 67 -11.13 6.19 0.86
C PHE A 67 -9.73 5.66 1.13
N HIS A 68 -9.25 4.73 0.31
CA HIS A 68 -7.88 4.22 0.43
C HIS A 68 -7.35 3.82 -0.95
N VAL A 69 -6.43 4.60 -1.51
CA VAL A 69 -5.92 4.42 -2.89
C VAL A 69 -5.05 3.16 -3.08
N GLY A 70 -4.62 2.54 -1.98
CA GLY A 70 -3.85 1.30 -1.97
C GLY A 70 -2.39 1.52 -1.56
N SER A 71 -1.76 0.47 -1.01
CA SER A 71 -0.33 0.54 -0.67
C SER A 71 0.51 0.50 -1.94
N GLY A 72 1.49 1.39 -2.03
CA GLY A 72 2.39 1.47 -3.19
C GLY A 72 1.70 2.03 -4.44
N CYS A 73 0.78 2.99 -4.27
CA CYS A 73 0.21 3.73 -5.39
C CYS A 73 1.32 4.36 -6.24
N THR A 74 1.32 4.14 -7.55
CA THR A 74 2.32 4.70 -8.47
C THR A 74 1.85 5.95 -9.21
N ASP A 75 0.61 6.37 -8.97
CA ASP A 75 -0.03 7.51 -9.64
C ASP A 75 -0.71 8.42 -8.61
N PRO A 76 -0.11 9.58 -8.27
CA PRO A 76 -0.66 10.46 -7.24
C PRO A 76 -2.02 11.06 -7.61
N GLU A 77 -2.39 11.12 -8.89
CA GLU A 77 -3.69 11.65 -9.34
C GLU A 77 -4.87 10.82 -8.84
N THR A 78 -4.65 9.55 -8.47
CA THR A 78 -5.67 8.72 -7.83
C THR A 78 -6.19 9.36 -6.53
N TYR A 79 -5.35 10.07 -5.77
CA TYR A 79 -5.80 10.81 -4.59
C TYR A 79 -6.69 12.00 -4.98
N SER A 80 -6.29 12.76 -6.00
CA SER A 80 -7.07 13.91 -6.49
C SER A 80 -8.46 13.48 -6.94
N GLN A 81 -8.55 12.38 -7.69
CA GLN A 81 -9.83 11.79 -8.10
C GLN A 81 -10.66 11.34 -6.89
N ALA A 82 -10.05 10.63 -5.93
CA ALA A 82 -10.75 10.16 -4.73
C ALA A 82 -11.28 11.32 -3.86
N ILE A 83 -10.54 12.43 -3.76
CA ILE A 83 -10.98 13.65 -3.07
C ILE A 83 -12.17 14.27 -3.81
N SER A 84 -12.13 14.34 -5.15
CA SER A 84 -13.24 14.82 -5.97
C SER A 84 -14.49 13.94 -5.79
N ASP A 85 -14.33 12.62 -5.79
CA ASP A 85 -15.42 11.67 -5.58
C ASP A 85 -16.00 11.76 -4.17
N ALA A 86 -15.14 11.97 -3.16
CA ALA A 86 -15.59 12.21 -1.79
C ALA A 86 -16.45 13.48 -1.70
N ARG A 87 -16.05 14.58 -2.35
CA ARG A 87 -16.87 15.81 -2.41
C ARG A 87 -18.25 15.54 -2.98
N TYR A 88 -18.34 14.78 -4.06
CA TYR A 88 -19.62 14.38 -4.65
C TYR A 88 -20.49 13.59 -3.66
N VAL A 89 -19.90 12.73 -2.84
CA VAL A 89 -20.63 11.99 -1.78
C VAL A 89 -21.05 12.90 -0.62
N PHE A 90 -20.23 13.88 -0.25
CA PHE A 90 -20.62 14.92 0.70
C PHE A 90 -21.83 15.72 0.21
N ASP A 91 -21.89 16.06 -1.09
CA ASP A 91 -23.04 16.75 -1.71
C ASP A 91 -24.30 15.89 -1.63
N MET A 92 -24.21 14.61 -1.99
CA MET A 92 -25.32 13.66 -1.84
C MET A 92 -25.78 13.52 -0.38
N GLY A 93 -24.84 13.58 0.57
CA GLY A 93 -25.14 13.58 2.00
C GLY A 93 -25.92 14.82 2.43
N ALA A 94 -25.51 15.99 1.97
CA ALA A 94 -26.17 17.26 2.28
C ALA A 94 -27.62 17.29 1.75
N GLU A 95 -27.87 16.78 0.53
CA GLU A 95 -29.21 16.64 -0.03
C GLU A 95 -30.14 15.76 0.83
N LEU A 96 -29.58 14.76 1.52
CA LEU A 96 -30.30 13.87 2.44
C LEU A 96 -30.34 14.41 3.88
N GLY A 97 -29.84 15.63 4.09
CA GLY A 97 -29.82 16.31 5.38
C GLY A 97 -28.81 15.72 6.37
N TYR A 98 -27.70 15.16 5.90
CA TYR A 98 -26.54 14.88 6.73
C TYR A 98 -25.66 16.13 6.87
N ASN A 99 -25.07 16.29 8.05
CA ASN A 99 -24.03 17.29 8.29
C ASN A 99 -22.67 16.59 8.39
N MET A 100 -22.09 16.25 7.24
CA MET A 100 -20.79 15.57 7.18
C MET A 100 -19.67 16.56 7.49
N THR A 101 -18.78 16.18 8.40
CA THR A 101 -17.71 17.03 8.93
C THR A 101 -16.34 16.33 8.94
N LEU A 102 -16.25 15.10 8.41
CA LEU A 102 -15.03 14.30 8.42
C LEU A 102 -14.67 13.77 7.04
N LEU A 103 -13.47 14.07 6.56
CA LEU A 103 -12.85 13.42 5.42
C LEU A 103 -11.66 12.60 5.91
N ASP A 104 -11.60 11.33 5.51
CA ASP A 104 -10.46 10.46 5.74
C ASP A 104 -9.82 10.04 4.42
N ILE A 105 -8.59 10.50 4.18
CA ILE A 105 -7.86 10.24 2.93
C ILE A 105 -7.12 8.90 2.92
N GLY A 106 -7.26 8.10 3.99
CA GLY A 106 -6.67 6.78 4.12
C GLY A 106 -5.13 6.81 4.16
N GLY A 107 -4.53 5.75 3.64
CA GLY A 107 -3.08 5.55 3.62
C GLY A 107 -2.55 5.23 2.23
N GLY A 108 -1.38 4.58 2.19
CA GLY A 108 -0.69 4.21 0.96
C GLY A 108 0.60 5.00 0.70
N PHE A 109 0.91 5.97 1.57
CA PHE A 109 2.13 6.77 1.53
C PHE A 109 3.41 5.90 1.65
N PRO A 110 4.48 6.21 0.88
CA PRO A 110 5.74 5.48 0.95
C PRO A 110 6.43 5.71 2.30
N GLY A 111 7.10 4.69 2.84
CA GLY A 111 7.83 4.79 4.12
C GLY A 111 9.36 4.83 4.00
N SER A 112 9.88 4.99 2.78
CA SER A 112 11.32 5.08 2.53
C SER A 112 11.61 5.82 1.24
N GLU A 113 12.80 6.42 1.14
CA GLU A 113 13.31 7.08 -0.06
C GLU A 113 13.66 6.11 -1.21
N ASN A 114 13.51 4.79 -1.05
CA ASN A 114 13.82 3.83 -2.11
C ASN A 114 12.63 3.53 -3.04
N THR A 115 11.56 4.34 -2.98
CA THR A 115 10.39 4.23 -3.86
C THR A 115 10.49 5.18 -5.06
N LYS A 116 9.83 4.81 -6.17
CA LYS A 116 9.77 5.64 -7.38
C LYS A 116 9.01 6.95 -7.15
N LEU A 117 7.88 6.87 -6.44
CA LEU A 117 7.07 8.02 -6.05
C LEU A 117 7.37 8.34 -4.58
N LYS A 118 7.74 9.60 -4.30
CA LYS A 118 8.03 10.11 -2.96
C LYS A 118 6.77 10.62 -2.26
N PHE A 119 6.88 10.79 -0.94
CA PHE A 119 5.78 11.31 -0.13
C PHE A 119 5.44 12.75 -0.52
N GLU A 120 6.44 13.60 -0.72
CA GLU A 120 6.28 15.02 -1.06
C GLU A 120 5.58 15.20 -2.41
N GLU A 121 5.85 14.31 -3.38
CA GLU A 121 5.18 14.31 -4.69
C GLU A 121 3.69 13.98 -4.56
N ILE A 122 3.33 13.05 -3.67
CA ILE A 122 1.93 12.73 -3.35
C ILE A 122 1.26 13.92 -2.64
N ALA A 123 1.92 14.49 -1.63
CA ALA A 123 1.41 15.63 -0.88
C ALA A 123 1.18 16.86 -1.78
N ALA A 124 2.03 17.08 -2.77
CA ALA A 124 1.91 18.15 -3.75
C ALA A 124 0.66 18.03 -4.64
N VAL A 125 0.10 16.83 -4.81
CA VAL A 125 -1.17 16.60 -5.51
C VAL A 125 -2.37 16.65 -4.55
N ILE A 126 -2.21 16.11 -3.34
CA ILE A 126 -3.27 16.09 -2.33
C ILE A 126 -3.63 17.51 -1.87
N ASN A 127 -2.65 18.35 -1.52
CA ASN A 127 -2.93 19.65 -0.90
C ASN A 127 -3.78 20.56 -1.81
N PRO A 128 -3.46 20.76 -3.09
CA PRO A 128 -4.31 21.57 -3.98
C PRO A 128 -5.70 20.96 -4.20
N ALA A 129 -5.82 19.63 -4.22
CA ALA A 129 -7.12 18.97 -4.32
C ALA A 129 -7.96 19.23 -3.06
N LEU A 130 -7.37 19.13 -1.87
CA LEU A 130 -8.05 19.48 -0.62
C LEU A 130 -8.47 20.96 -0.60
N ASP A 131 -7.59 21.89 -0.98
CA ASP A 131 -7.92 23.32 -1.05
C ASP A 131 -9.08 23.60 -2.00
N LYS A 132 -9.16 22.86 -3.12
CA LYS A 132 -10.22 23.01 -4.12
C LYS A 132 -11.56 22.44 -3.66
N TYR A 133 -11.57 21.24 -3.08
CA TYR A 133 -12.80 20.48 -2.82
C TYR A 133 -13.28 20.56 -1.36
N PHE A 134 -12.37 20.81 -0.43
CA PHE A 134 -12.60 20.90 1.01
C PHE A 134 -11.81 22.08 1.61
N PRO A 135 -12.10 23.33 1.19
CA PRO A 135 -11.40 24.51 1.67
C PRO A 135 -11.57 24.70 3.19
N VAL A 136 -10.62 25.35 3.85
CA VAL A 136 -10.56 25.48 5.32
C VAL A 136 -11.86 26.04 5.94
N ASP A 137 -12.56 26.90 5.22
CA ASP A 137 -13.80 27.55 5.65
C ASP A 137 -15.04 26.62 5.58
N CYS A 138 -14.95 25.46 4.93
CA CYS A 138 -16.06 24.49 4.90
C CYS A 138 -16.23 23.71 6.22
N GLY A 139 -15.28 23.84 7.16
CA GLY A 139 -15.37 23.24 8.49
C GLY A 139 -15.16 21.72 8.54
N VAL A 140 -14.71 21.10 7.44
CA VAL A 140 -14.42 19.66 7.39
C VAL A 140 -13.07 19.37 8.06
N ARG A 141 -13.09 18.43 9.01
CA ARG A 141 -11.88 17.86 9.60
C ARG A 141 -11.33 16.81 8.66
N ILE A 142 -10.06 16.94 8.30
CA ILE A 142 -9.36 15.99 7.44
C ILE A 142 -8.42 15.13 8.32
N ILE A 143 -8.48 13.81 8.14
CA ILE A 143 -7.60 12.82 8.77
C ILE A 143 -7.01 11.89 7.71
N ALA A 144 -6.04 11.08 8.11
CA ALA A 144 -5.42 10.04 7.28
C ALA A 144 -5.09 8.80 8.13
N GLU A 145 -4.85 7.66 7.47
CA GLU A 145 -4.50 6.37 8.06
C GLU A 145 -3.08 5.89 7.63
N PRO A 146 -2.01 6.66 7.87
CA PRO A 146 -0.65 6.29 7.48
C PRO A 146 -0.11 5.10 8.32
N GLY A 147 0.11 3.96 7.66
CA GLY A 147 0.81 2.81 8.25
C GLY A 147 2.30 2.80 7.92
N ARG A 148 2.62 2.27 6.73
CA ARG A 148 4.00 2.06 6.24
C ARG A 148 4.88 3.30 6.33
N TYR A 149 4.30 4.49 6.09
CA TYR A 149 4.97 5.78 6.18
C TYR A 149 5.78 5.96 7.46
N TYR A 150 5.19 5.64 8.62
CA TYR A 150 5.83 5.89 9.91
C TYR A 150 6.95 4.91 10.26
N ILE A 151 6.84 3.65 9.83
CA ILE A 151 7.63 2.57 10.42
C ILE A 151 8.56 1.85 9.45
N ALA A 152 8.40 1.98 8.12
CA ALA A 152 9.14 1.12 7.19
C ALA A 152 10.67 1.31 7.24
N SER A 153 11.15 2.54 7.35
CA SER A 153 12.59 2.86 7.42
C SER A 153 13.15 2.80 8.85
N ALA A 154 12.29 2.69 9.87
CA ALA A 154 12.72 2.66 11.27
C ALA A 154 13.35 1.32 11.68
N TYR A 155 13.13 0.25 10.91
CA TYR A 155 13.60 -1.10 11.22
C TYR A 155 14.68 -1.57 10.23
N THR A 156 15.72 -2.20 10.77
CA THR A 156 16.71 -2.96 9.99
C THR A 156 16.74 -4.39 10.52
N LEU A 157 16.48 -5.37 9.65
CA LEU A 157 16.50 -6.79 10.02
C LEU A 157 17.90 -7.37 9.83
N ALA A 158 18.46 -7.95 10.91
CA ALA A 158 19.70 -8.72 10.87
C ALA A 158 19.39 -10.22 10.93
N VAL A 159 19.94 -10.98 9.99
CA VAL A 159 19.81 -12.44 9.93
C VAL A 159 21.19 -13.11 9.91
N SER A 160 21.27 -14.32 10.44
CA SER A 160 22.50 -15.13 10.41
C SER A 160 22.43 -16.15 9.29
N ILE A 161 23.53 -16.30 8.56
CA ILE A 161 23.71 -17.43 7.63
C ILE A 161 23.89 -18.69 8.47
N ILE A 162 23.00 -19.66 8.29
CA ILE A 162 22.99 -20.95 9.00
C ILE A 162 23.45 -22.11 8.12
N ALA A 163 23.42 -21.96 6.80
CA ALA A 163 24.01 -22.91 5.86
C ALA A 163 24.47 -22.22 4.57
N LYS A 164 25.43 -22.85 3.88
CA LYS A 164 26.00 -22.40 2.60
C LYS A 164 26.15 -23.59 1.66
N LYS A 165 25.76 -23.41 0.40
CA LYS A 165 26.01 -24.36 -0.69
C LYS A 165 26.78 -23.65 -1.81
N VAL A 166 27.74 -24.34 -2.41
CA VAL A 166 28.43 -23.90 -3.63
C VAL A 166 27.98 -24.83 -4.73
N ILE A 167 27.56 -24.29 -5.86
CA ILE A 167 27.26 -25.11 -7.02
C ILE A 167 28.04 -24.60 -8.23
N MET A 168 28.61 -25.55 -8.95
CA MET A 168 29.35 -25.34 -10.19
C MET A 168 28.36 -25.44 -11.35
N LYS A 169 28.37 -24.48 -12.27
CA LYS A 169 27.67 -24.62 -13.55
C LYS A 169 28.41 -25.62 -14.41
N GLU A 170 27.67 -26.49 -15.09
CA GLU A 170 28.25 -27.38 -16.11
C GLU A 170 28.58 -26.54 -17.34
N GLN A 171 29.81 -26.68 -17.85
CA GLN A 171 30.30 -25.94 -19.01
C GLN A 171 29.45 -26.23 -20.24
N SER A 172 28.72 -25.23 -20.75
CA SER A 172 28.33 -25.23 -22.16
C SER A 172 29.57 -24.86 -22.96
N SER A 173 30.10 -25.83 -23.70
CA SER A 173 31.31 -25.71 -24.52
C SER A 173 31.26 -24.55 -25.51
N SER A 174 31.92 -23.44 -25.18
CA SER A 174 32.75 -22.63 -26.09
C SER A 174 33.24 -21.38 -25.35
N ASP A 175 34.56 -21.19 -25.42
CA ASP A 175 35.33 -19.98 -25.12
C ASP A 175 35.93 -19.89 -23.70
N GLU A 176 37.23 -20.23 -23.67
CA GLU A 176 38.15 -20.09 -22.55
C GLU A 176 38.37 -18.60 -22.25
N GLU A 177 37.73 -18.02 -21.23
CA GLU A 177 38.32 -16.85 -20.54
C GLU A 177 37.78 -16.46 -19.14
N ASP A 178 36.88 -17.21 -18.47
CA ASP A 178 36.32 -16.72 -17.19
C ASP A 178 36.08 -17.80 -16.10
N TRP A 179 37.14 -18.39 -15.55
CA TRP A 179 37.10 -19.44 -14.49
C TRP A 179 36.50 -18.98 -13.14
N ALA A 180 36.22 -17.69 -12.98
CA ALA A 180 35.55 -17.12 -11.81
C ALA A 180 34.01 -17.10 -11.93
N ASN A 181 33.45 -17.35 -13.12
CA ASN A 181 32.04 -17.10 -13.43
C ASN A 181 31.12 -18.33 -13.37
N ASP A 182 31.70 -19.52 -13.14
CA ASP A 182 30.99 -20.81 -13.12
C ASP A 182 30.51 -21.25 -11.74
N ARG A 183 30.62 -20.39 -10.72
CA ARG A 183 30.22 -20.73 -9.35
C ARG A 183 29.07 -19.87 -8.88
N THR A 184 27.99 -20.52 -8.47
CA THR A 184 26.93 -19.86 -7.72
C THR A 184 26.95 -20.28 -6.25
N LEU A 185 26.56 -19.36 -5.38
CA LEU A 185 26.51 -19.54 -3.94
C LEU A 185 25.07 -19.42 -3.47
N MET A 186 24.59 -20.42 -2.74
CA MET A 186 23.31 -20.36 -2.02
C MET A 186 23.58 -20.16 -0.53
N TYR A 187 22.85 -19.24 0.08
CA TYR A 187 22.89 -18.98 1.51
C TYR A 187 21.51 -19.23 2.12
N TYR A 188 21.48 -19.92 3.25
CA TYR A 188 20.28 -20.14 4.04
C TYR A 188 20.41 -19.31 5.31
N VAL A 189 19.35 -18.57 5.63
CA VAL A 189 19.30 -17.69 6.81
C VAL A 189 18.23 -18.17 7.80
N ASN A 190 18.30 -17.69 9.03
CA ASN A 190 17.44 -18.11 10.14
C ASN A 190 16.06 -17.41 10.21
N ASP A 191 15.66 -16.69 9.16
CA ASP A 191 14.32 -16.11 9.00
C ASP A 191 13.89 -16.26 7.52
N GLY A 192 12.59 -16.24 7.24
CA GLY A 192 12.09 -16.56 5.90
C GLY A 192 10.67 -16.06 5.62
N VAL A 193 10.08 -16.59 4.56
CA VAL A 193 8.75 -16.16 4.06
C VAL A 193 7.59 -16.45 5.01
N TYR A 194 7.79 -17.33 5.99
CA TYR A 194 6.84 -17.58 7.08
C TYR A 194 7.05 -16.67 8.30
N GLY A 195 8.15 -15.91 8.31
CA GLY A 195 8.50 -14.95 9.35
C GLY A 195 8.52 -13.54 8.79
N SER A 196 9.61 -12.80 8.96
CA SER A 196 9.67 -11.37 8.59
C SER A 196 9.57 -11.13 7.08
N PHE A 197 9.94 -12.12 6.25
CA PHE A 197 9.90 -11.99 4.79
C PHE A 197 8.55 -12.39 4.16
N ASN A 198 7.49 -12.55 4.95
CA ASN A 198 6.13 -12.74 4.42
C ASN A 198 5.69 -11.57 3.52
N CYS A 199 6.29 -10.39 3.71
CA CYS A 199 6.08 -9.21 2.88
C CYS A 199 6.40 -9.44 1.39
N ILE A 200 7.26 -10.41 1.06
CA ILE A 200 7.52 -10.79 -0.35
C ILE A 200 6.25 -11.39 -0.98
N LEU A 201 5.50 -12.19 -0.21
CA LEU A 201 4.30 -12.88 -0.69
C LEU A 201 3.06 -11.98 -0.66
N TYR A 202 2.86 -11.24 0.43
CA TYR A 202 1.61 -10.48 0.66
C TYR A 202 1.68 -9.01 0.24
N ASP A 203 2.84 -8.38 0.39
CA ASP A 203 3.04 -6.94 0.11
C ASP A 203 3.79 -6.71 -1.22
N HIS A 204 4.18 -7.78 -1.92
CA HIS A 204 5.04 -7.75 -3.11
C HIS A 204 6.35 -6.98 -2.88
N ALA A 205 6.91 -7.10 -1.68
CA ALA A 205 8.12 -6.39 -1.30
C ALA A 205 9.35 -6.91 -2.06
N HIS A 206 10.14 -5.98 -2.60
CA HIS A 206 11.47 -6.27 -3.14
C HIS A 206 12.53 -5.98 -2.07
N VAL A 207 13.00 -7.02 -1.39
CA VAL A 207 14.02 -6.89 -0.33
C VAL A 207 15.43 -6.88 -0.90
N LEU A 208 16.29 -6.00 -0.38
CA LEU A 208 17.68 -5.86 -0.81
C LEU A 208 18.63 -6.26 0.33
N PRO A 209 19.42 -7.34 0.19
CA PRO A 209 20.36 -7.74 1.21
C PRO A 209 21.52 -6.74 1.29
N THR A 210 21.93 -6.36 2.51
CA THR A 210 23.09 -5.49 2.74
C THR A 210 24.15 -6.22 3.57
N LEU A 211 25.42 -6.04 3.21
CA LEU A 211 26.53 -6.60 3.96
C LEU A 211 26.83 -5.73 5.18
N HIS A 212 26.73 -6.32 6.37
CA HIS A 212 27.09 -5.61 7.60
C HIS A 212 28.62 -5.35 7.71
N LYS A 213 29.46 -6.29 7.27
CA LYS A 213 30.92 -6.12 7.23
C LYS A 213 31.38 -5.58 5.87
N LYS A 214 31.79 -4.31 5.82
CA LYS A 214 32.51 -3.72 4.67
C LYS A 214 33.95 -4.23 4.63
N ASN A 215 34.15 -5.45 4.14
CA ASN A 215 35.48 -5.87 3.69
C ASN A 215 35.60 -5.44 2.22
N LEU A 216 36.50 -4.49 1.91
CA LEU A 216 36.61 -3.85 0.58
C LEU A 216 36.71 -4.86 -0.58
N ILE A 217 37.24 -6.05 -0.32
CA ILE A 217 37.41 -7.13 -1.29
C ILE A 217 36.08 -7.81 -1.67
N LEU A 218 35.12 -7.89 -0.74
CA LEU A 218 33.82 -8.56 -0.96
C LEU A 218 32.82 -7.66 -1.70
N LEU A 219 32.97 -6.34 -1.57
CA LEU A 219 32.11 -5.34 -2.22
C LEU A 219 32.30 -5.30 -3.75
N MET A 220 33.50 -5.64 -4.24
CA MET A 220 33.79 -5.72 -5.69
C MET A 220 33.20 -6.99 -6.33
N LEU A 221 33.14 -8.10 -5.59
CA LEU A 221 32.62 -9.37 -6.09
C LEU A 221 31.08 -9.39 -6.18
N LEU A 222 30.37 -8.71 -5.26
CA LEU A 222 28.90 -8.72 -5.23
C LEU A 222 28.23 -7.65 -6.10
N LYS A 223 28.89 -6.53 -6.39
CA LYS A 223 28.35 -5.51 -7.31
C LYS A 223 28.13 -6.04 -8.74
N ARG A 224 28.84 -7.09 -9.16
CA ARG A 224 28.65 -7.75 -10.47
C ARG A 224 27.48 -8.74 -10.49
N ALA A 225 27.07 -9.29 -9.35
CA ALA A 225 26.00 -10.31 -9.27
C ALA A 225 24.57 -9.74 -9.31
N ILE A 226 24.41 -8.43 -9.07
CA ILE A 226 23.08 -7.79 -8.90
C ILE A 226 22.44 -7.38 -10.24
N ASN A 227 23.16 -7.45 -11.37
CA ASN A 227 22.68 -6.93 -12.66
C ASN A 227 21.68 -7.82 -13.44
N VAL A 228 21.18 -8.92 -12.86
CA VAL A 228 20.29 -9.88 -13.56
C VAL A 228 18.88 -9.98 -12.94
N LEU A 229 18.60 -9.29 -11.83
CA LEU A 229 17.45 -9.59 -10.98
C LEU A 229 16.17 -8.75 -11.20
N THR A 230 16.00 -8.09 -12.35
CA THR A 230 14.83 -7.19 -12.59
C THR A 230 13.86 -7.61 -13.69
N GLN A 231 13.92 -8.82 -14.26
CA GLN A 231 12.87 -9.27 -15.18
C GLN A 231 12.44 -10.72 -14.94
N LYS A 232 11.12 -10.86 -14.71
CA LYS A 232 10.31 -12.08 -14.55
C LYS A 232 10.16 -12.58 -13.12
N TYR A 233 9.02 -12.22 -12.53
CA TYR A 233 8.41 -12.92 -11.40
C TYR A 233 8.44 -14.43 -11.65
N ILE A 234 9.13 -15.15 -10.78
CA ILE A 234 8.81 -16.50 -10.31
C ILE A 234 9.59 -16.64 -9.01
N VAL A 235 8.88 -16.97 -7.93
CA VAL A 235 9.47 -17.59 -6.75
C VAL A 235 10.03 -18.94 -7.20
N HIS A 236 11.26 -18.95 -7.69
CA HIS A 236 12.17 -20.08 -7.74
C HIS A 236 13.59 -19.50 -7.73
N PHE A 237 14.20 -19.47 -6.55
CA PHE A 237 15.65 -19.62 -6.43
C PHE A 237 15.93 -21.02 -5.87
N ILE A 238 15.56 -22.01 -6.67
CA ILE A 238 16.45 -23.13 -6.95
C ILE A 238 16.97 -22.86 -8.37
N GLN A 239 18.19 -23.30 -8.59
CA GLN A 239 19.03 -23.19 -9.77
C GLN A 239 19.92 -21.97 -9.74
N ILE A 240 21.08 -22.04 -9.13
CA ILE A 240 21.89 -23.16 -8.66
C ILE A 240 22.79 -22.49 -7.63
#